data_AF-A0A838DRI5-F1
#
_entry.id   AF-A0A838DRI5-F1
#
_cell.length_a   1.000
_cell.length_b   1.000
_cell.length_c   1.000
_cell.angle_alpha   90.00
_cell.angle_beta   90.00
_cell.angle_gamma   90.00
#
_symmetry.space_group_name_H-M   'P 1'
#
loop_
_entity.id
_entity.type
_entity.pdbx_description
1 polymer ?
#
loop_
_entity_poly.entity_id
_entity_poly.type
_entity_poly.pdbx_seq_one_letter_code
_entity_poly.pdbx_strand_id
1 'polypeptide(L)' 'MPKKGELSKTARASMANREELNHQTGRICEKCGEAIMLKELQPVRVMGKGMVYYHKGHYGA' A
#
# COMPACT_ATOMS: atom_id res chain seq x y z
N MET A 1 20.06 -28.42 -18.44
CA MET A 1 19.11 -27.91 -19.46
C MET A 1 17.84 -27.49 -18.74
N PRO A 2 17.34 -26.24 -18.88
CA PRO A 2 16.14 -25.78 -18.18
C PRO A 2 14.91 -26.58 -18.64
N LYS A 3 14.07 -27.01 -17.71
CA LYS A 3 12.91 -27.87 -18.03
C LYS A 3 11.77 -27.02 -18.60
N LYS A 4 11.07 -27.52 -19.62
CA LYS A 4 9.88 -26.88 -20.21
C LYS A 4 8.89 -26.56 -19.09
N GLY A 5 8.66 -25.26 -18.83
CA GLY A 5 7.77 -24.76 -17.78
C GLY A 5 8.42 -23.77 -16.81
N GLU A 6 9.74 -23.63 -16.80
CA GLU A 6 10.40 -22.62 -15.98
C GLU A 6 10.21 -21.21 -16.57
N LEU A 7 9.66 -20.31 -15.75
CA LEU A 7 9.60 -18.88 -16.05
C LEU A 7 11.01 -18.37 -16.36
N SER A 8 11.12 -17.61 -17.46
CA SER A 8 12.37 -16.95 -17.84
C SER A 8 12.98 -16.21 -16.65
N LYS A 9 14.32 -16.18 -16.55
CA LYS A 9 15.05 -15.49 -15.47
C LYS A 9 14.52 -14.06 -15.25
N THR A 10 14.15 -13.39 -16.34
CA THR A 10 13.56 -12.03 -16.31
C THR A 10 12.15 -12.03 -15.71
N ALA A 11 11.30 -12.99 -16.06
CA ALA A 11 9.96 -13.11 -15.51
C ALA A 11 9.97 -13.46 -14.01
N ARG A 12 10.96 -14.25 -13.57
CA ARG A 12 11.18 -14.57 -12.16
C ARG A 12 11.60 -13.33 -11.35
N ALA A 13 12.45 -12.47 -11.92
CA ALA A 13 12.86 -11.20 -11.30
C ALA A 13 11.70 -10.18 -11.23
N SER A 14 10.85 -10.11 -12.26
CA SER A 14 9.68 -9.20 -12.25
C SER A 14 8.59 -9.59 -11.23
N MET A 15 8.46 -10.88 -10.90
CA MET A 15 7.50 -11.34 -9.89
C MET A 15 7.95 -10.98 -8.47
N ALA A 16 9.24 -11.12 -8.16
CA ALA A 16 9.80 -10.79 -6.84
C ALA A 16 9.64 -9.29 -6.49
N ASN A 17 9.56 -8.41 -7.47
CA ASN A 17 9.41 -6.97 -7.25
C ASN A 17 7.98 -6.54 -6.87
N ARG A 18 6.96 -7.41 -7.06
CA ARG A 18 5.55 -7.07 -6.76
C ARG A 18 5.17 -7.23 -5.28
N GLU A 19 6.00 -7.88 -4.48
CA GLU A 19 5.65 -8.26 -3.10
C GLU A 19 5.89 -7.14 -2.06
N GLU A 20 6.63 -6.07 -2.39
CA GLU A 20 7.12 -5.08 -1.41
C GLU A 20 6.44 -3.69 -1.45
N LEU A 21 5.26 -3.54 -2.03
CA LEU A 21 4.61 -2.22 -2.05
C LEU A 21 3.88 -1.86 -0.74
N ASN A 22 3.89 -2.70 0.29
CA ASN A 22 3.33 -2.32 1.59
C ASN A 22 4.39 -1.68 2.50
N HIS A 23 4.86 -0.50 2.10
CA HIS A 23 5.74 0.32 2.92
C HIS A 23 4.93 1.35 3.73
N GLN A 24 5.57 1.87 4.76
CA GLN A 24 5.04 2.96 5.57
C GLN A 24 4.99 4.24 4.72
N THR A 25 3.82 4.86 4.62
CA THR A 25 3.67 6.13 3.90
C THR A 25 4.05 7.30 4.80
N GLY A 26 4.46 8.42 4.21
CA GLY A 26 4.67 9.69 4.94
C GLY A 26 3.37 10.39 5.36
N ARG A 27 2.22 9.70 5.33
CA ARG A 27 0.91 10.24 5.72
C ARG A 27 0.56 9.77 7.12
N ILE A 28 -0.02 10.67 7.90
CA ILE A 28 -0.44 10.42 9.29
C ILE A 28 -1.95 10.33 9.35
N CYS A 29 -2.46 9.38 10.14
CA CYS A 29 -3.89 9.26 10.38
C CYS A 29 -4.39 10.37 11.30
N GLU A 30 -5.45 11.08 10.88
CA GLU A 30 -6.03 12.14 11.69
C GLU A 30 -6.75 11.62 12.96
N LYS A 31 -7.12 10.33 13.03
CA LYS A 31 -7.82 9.75 14.20
C LYS A 31 -6.88 9.29 15.32
N CYS A 32 -5.76 8.62 15.00
CA CYS A 32 -4.83 8.09 16.00
C CYS A 32 -3.45 8.76 16.03
N GLY A 33 -3.10 9.56 15.01
CA GLY A 33 -1.79 10.23 14.94
C GLY A 33 -0.63 9.32 14.51
N GLU A 34 -0.90 8.08 14.09
CA GLU A 34 0.14 7.15 13.63
C GLU A 34 0.36 7.21 12.11
N ALA A 35 1.56 6.83 11.68
CA ALA A 35 1.89 6.69 10.26
C ALA A 35 1.04 5.57 9.61
N ILE A 36 0.61 5.79 8.37
CA ILE A 36 -0.27 4.86 7.69
C ILE A 36 0.52 3.97 6.73
N MET A 37 0.29 2.66 6.77
CA MET A 37 0.79 1.72 5.77
C MET A 37 0.06 1.92 4.44
N LEU A 38 0.75 1.77 3.30
CA LEU A 38 0.12 1.98 1.99
C LEU A 38 -1.13 1.10 1.80
N LYS A 39 -1.10 -0.14 2.31
CA LYS A 39 -2.23 -1.07 2.27
C LYS A 39 -3.45 -0.58 3.07
N GLU A 40 -3.23 0.23 4.10
CA GLU A 40 -4.23 0.72 5.04
C GLU A 40 -4.61 2.19 4.81
N LEU A 41 -3.98 2.86 3.85
CA LEU A 41 -4.25 4.24 3.51
C LEU A 41 -5.67 4.40 2.97
N GLN A 42 -6.48 5.19 3.68
CA GLN A 42 -7.80 5.61 3.24
C GLN A 42 -7.84 7.14 3.12
N PRO A 43 -7.81 7.69 1.89
CA PRO A 43 -7.99 9.12 1.65
C PRO A 43 -9.47 9.49 1.71
N VAL A 44 -9.79 10.52 2.49
CA VAL A 44 -11.15 11.05 2.67
C VAL A 44 -11.15 12.54 2.38
N ARG A 45 -12.06 12.99 1.53
CA ARG A 45 -12.22 14.41 1.22
C ARG A 45 -13.22 15.02 2.21
N VAL A 46 -12.73 15.90 3.09
CA VAL A 46 -13.54 16.59 4.08
C VAL A 46 -13.82 18.01 3.59
N MET A 47 -15.11 18.39 3.53
CA MET A 47 -15.50 19.75 3.16
C MET A 47 -14.91 20.77 4.14
N GLY A 48 -14.22 21.79 3.63
CA GLY A 48 -13.58 22.84 4.43
C GLY A 48 -12.17 22.53 4.95
N LYS A 49 -11.72 21.26 4.97
CA LYS A 49 -10.36 20.86 5.40
C LYS A 49 -9.48 20.30 4.27
N GLY A 50 -10.07 19.79 3.19
CA GLY A 50 -9.33 19.22 2.06
C GLY A 50 -9.22 17.69 2.12
N MET A 51 -8.10 17.14 1.65
CA MET A 51 -7.82 15.70 1.70
C MET A 51 -7.20 15.33 3.04
N VAL A 52 -7.86 14.40 3.73
CA VAL A 52 -7.44 13.87 5.02
C VAL A 52 -7.18 12.38 4.87
N TYR A 53 -6.23 11.84 5.63
CA TYR A 53 -5.85 10.44 5.55
C TYR A 53 -6.22 9.72 6.84
N TYR A 54 -6.81 8.54 6.70
CA TYR A 54 -7.16 7.67 7.81
C TYR A 54 -6.68 6.25 7.54
N HIS A 55 -6.55 5.44 8.59
CA HIS A 55 -6.51 3.99 8.42
C HIS A 55 -7.88 3.49 7.96
N LYS A 56 -7.92 2.43 7.15
CA LYS A 56 -9.18 1.80 6.74
C LYS A 56 -10.10 1.44 7.92
N GLY A 57 -9.54 0.91 9.01
CA GLY A 57 -10.31 0.59 10.23
C GLY A 57 -10.81 1.81 11.02
N HIS A 58 -10.26 2.99 10.76
CA HIS A 58 -10.66 4.22 11.45
C HIS A 58 -11.85 4.92 10.79
N TYR A 59 -11.98 4.78 9.47
CA TYR A 59 -13.07 5.36 8.69
C TYR A 59 -14.21 4.37 8.39
N GLY A 60 -13.90 3.08 8.24
CA GLY A 60 -14.87 2.04 7.86
C GLY A 60 -15.16 1.04 8.98
N ALA A 61 -15.62 1.51 10.14
CA ALA A 61 -16.28 0.68 11.16
C ALA A 61 -17.79 0.91 11.11
#